data_AF-A0A957YM61-F1
#
_entry.id   AF-A0A957YM61-F1
#
_cell.length_a   1.000
_cell.length_b   1.000
_cell.length_c   1.000
_cell.angle_alpha   90.00
_cell.angle_beta   90.00
_cell.angle_gamma   90.00
#
_symmetry.space_group_name_H-M   'P 1'
#
loop_
_entity.id
_entity.type
_entity.pdbx_description
1 polymer ?
#
loop_
_entity_poly.entity_id
_entity_poly.type
_entity_poly.pdbx_seq_one_letter_code
_entity_poly.pdbx_strand_id
1 'polypeptide(L)'
;MLSSTTSSPSGSLLPIPTVYDTPTKKKMPALPGGLDELTLHTALAHTRPIHLDEMKEVALLKRVEQKFVLQSRLLPLILAQLRDEYAVLEVAGQKLNRYRTLYFDTADFAMYHMHHNRAADRFKVRSRTYVESEISFLEVKHKTNKQQVNKDRVQTPELLMALEKDAADFVGSTCPYAAGEMVPTLWNSYRRITLVNKVDKERVTLDIDLNYTWHDTFVSLPGVLIAEVKQERLSRDSRFVQLMRQHRVRSTGFSKYCVGVSLIYPELKHNRFKTKHRLISSLMQGARHEYH
;
A
#
# COMPACT_ATOMS: atom_id res chain seq x y z
N MET A 1 -58.59 19.26 -5.07
CA MET A 1 -57.28 19.84 -4.78
C MET A 1 -56.78 19.23 -3.48
N LEU A 2 -55.87 18.26 -3.57
CA LEU A 2 -55.33 17.52 -2.43
C LEU A 2 -53.96 18.10 -2.09
N SER A 3 -53.83 18.73 -0.93
CA SER A 3 -52.56 19.22 -0.38
C SER A 3 -51.93 18.12 0.48
N SER A 4 -50.89 17.48 -0.02
CA SER A 4 -50.06 16.55 0.75
C SER A 4 -48.81 17.25 1.26
N THR A 5 -48.69 17.25 2.58
CA THR A 5 -47.52 17.64 3.37
C THR A 5 -46.37 16.65 3.17
N THR A 6 -45.19 17.13 2.80
CA THR A 6 -43.95 16.34 2.85
C THR A 6 -42.97 16.95 3.85
N SER A 7 -42.71 16.18 4.90
CA SER A 7 -41.74 16.41 5.96
C SER A 7 -40.33 16.02 5.50
N SER A 8 -39.39 16.96 5.57
CA SER A 8 -37.95 16.72 5.37
C SER A 8 -37.31 16.21 6.67
N PRO A 9 -36.50 15.14 6.67
CA PRO A 9 -35.75 14.75 7.86
C PRO A 9 -34.39 15.48 7.91
N SER A 10 -34.21 16.26 8.97
CA SER A 10 -32.95 16.89 9.37
C SER A 10 -31.94 15.82 9.80
N GLY A 11 -30.92 15.58 8.97
CA GLY A 11 -29.74 14.80 9.33
C GLY A 11 -28.67 15.69 9.96
N SER A 12 -28.40 15.49 11.25
CA SER A 12 -27.36 16.19 12.01
C SER A 12 -25.96 15.91 11.42
N LEU A 13 -25.34 16.95 10.87
CA LEU A 13 -23.93 16.97 10.47
C LEU A 13 -23.05 16.93 11.73
N LEU A 14 -22.17 15.93 11.84
CA LEU A 14 -21.09 15.94 12.82
C LEU A 14 -20.03 16.98 12.42
N PRO A 15 -19.41 17.70 13.37
CA PRO A 15 -18.56 18.84 13.08
C PRO A 15 -17.26 18.45 12.38
N ILE A 16 -16.93 19.21 11.34
CA ILE A 16 -15.69 19.17 10.56
C ILE A 16 -14.58 19.80 11.39
N PRO A 17 -13.44 19.14 11.65
CA PRO A 17 -12.27 19.81 12.23
C PRO A 17 -11.61 20.70 11.17
N THR A 18 -11.45 21.97 11.51
CA THR A 18 -10.81 23.02 10.72
C THR A 18 -9.30 22.79 10.51
N VAL A 19 -8.88 23.00 9.25
CA VAL A 19 -7.63 23.57 8.71
C VAL A 19 -6.33 23.33 9.49
N TYR A 20 -5.41 22.57 8.88
CA TYR A 20 -3.97 22.74 9.09
C TYR A 20 -3.28 23.01 7.76
N ASP A 21 -2.55 24.13 7.71
CA ASP A 21 -1.69 24.54 6.62
C ASP A 21 -0.63 23.50 6.26
N THR A 22 -0.33 23.45 4.97
CA THR A 22 0.75 22.75 4.27
C THR A 22 2.00 22.46 5.13
N PRO A 23 2.43 21.18 5.33
CA PRO A 23 3.61 20.93 6.13
C PRO A 23 4.90 21.12 5.32
N THR A 24 5.55 22.27 5.55
CA THR A 24 7.00 22.39 5.44
C THR A 24 7.69 21.51 6.50
N LYS A 25 8.93 21.08 6.20
CA LYS A 25 9.80 20.17 7.00
C LYS A 25 9.67 20.36 8.53
N LYS A 26 8.74 19.64 9.17
CA LYS A 26 8.70 19.42 10.63
C LYS A 26 8.49 17.94 10.90
N LYS A 27 9.24 17.42 11.89
CA LYS A 27 9.15 16.05 12.42
C LYS A 27 7.68 15.66 12.59
N MET A 28 7.30 14.54 11.98
CA MET A 28 6.01 13.89 12.21
C MET A 28 5.88 13.58 13.70
N PRO A 29 4.76 13.96 14.37
CA PRO A 29 4.54 13.57 15.75
C PRO A 29 4.38 12.04 15.84
N ALA A 30 5.07 11.42 16.80
CA ALA A 30 4.88 10.01 17.11
C ALA A 30 3.45 9.80 17.64
N LEU A 31 2.66 8.99 16.94
CA LEU A 31 1.29 8.65 17.34
C LEU A 31 1.34 7.56 18.44
N PRO A 32 0.69 7.76 19.60
CA PRO A 32 0.65 6.76 20.67
C PRO A 32 -0.30 5.60 20.30
N GLY A 33 0.12 4.36 20.60
CA GLY A 33 -0.59 3.10 20.28
C GLY A 33 0.09 2.23 19.21
N GLY A 34 1.28 2.62 18.76
CA GLY A 34 2.03 1.98 17.68
C GLY A 34 2.84 0.75 18.10
N LEU A 35 3.30 0.03 17.07
CA LEU A 35 4.39 -0.93 17.15
C LEU A 35 5.53 -0.38 18.02
N ASP A 36 6.00 -1.13 19.02
CA ASP A 36 7.20 -0.72 19.76
C ASP A 36 8.42 -0.71 18.83
N GLU A 37 8.92 0.48 18.53
CA GLU A 37 10.05 0.68 17.64
C GLU A 37 11.30 -0.03 18.16
N LEU A 38 11.52 -0.03 19.49
CA LEU A 38 12.68 -0.69 20.07
C LEU A 38 12.60 -2.21 19.82
N THR A 39 11.48 -2.84 20.16
CA THR A 39 11.25 -4.27 19.91
C THR A 39 11.35 -4.60 18.41
N LEU A 40 10.82 -3.76 17.52
CA LEU A 40 10.98 -3.95 16.07
C LEU A 40 12.46 -3.92 15.66
N HIS A 41 13.19 -2.88 16.07
CA HIS A 41 14.60 -2.73 15.76
C HIS A 41 15.42 -3.92 16.26
N THR A 42 15.16 -4.38 17.48
CA THR A 42 15.78 -5.60 18.03
C THR A 42 15.45 -6.82 17.18
N ALA A 43 14.19 -7.04 16.79
CA ALA A 43 13.82 -8.19 15.95
C ALA A 43 14.51 -8.16 14.57
N LEU A 44 14.62 -6.98 13.96
CA LEU A 44 15.30 -6.79 12.67
C LEU A 44 16.82 -6.96 12.79
N ALA A 45 17.43 -6.54 13.89
CA ALA A 45 18.86 -6.72 14.15
C ALA A 45 19.25 -8.21 14.20
N HIS A 46 18.40 -9.05 14.78
CA HIS A 46 18.61 -10.50 14.88
C HIS A 46 18.28 -11.28 13.60
N THR A 47 17.76 -10.61 12.57
CA THR A 47 17.46 -11.23 11.27
C THR A 47 18.63 -11.00 10.31
N ARG A 48 19.16 -12.08 9.72
CA ARG A 48 20.28 -12.04 8.76
C ARG A 48 19.95 -11.09 7.59
N PRO A 49 20.84 -10.14 7.24
CA PRO A 49 20.63 -9.27 6.08
C PRO A 49 20.83 -10.01 4.75
N ILE A 50 20.21 -9.47 3.70
CA ILE A 50 20.48 -9.77 2.28
C ILE A 50 20.51 -8.43 1.52
N HIS A 51 21.33 -8.31 0.49
CA HIS A 51 21.50 -7.07 -0.29
C HIS A 51 20.92 -7.17 -1.70
N LEU A 52 20.81 -6.03 -2.39
CA LEU A 52 20.10 -5.91 -3.68
C LEU A 52 20.73 -6.74 -4.82
N ASP A 53 22.05 -6.93 -4.80
CA ASP A 53 22.81 -7.77 -5.71
C ASP A 53 22.48 -9.26 -5.55
N GLU A 54 22.28 -9.71 -4.31
CA GLU A 54 21.86 -11.08 -3.98
C GLU A 54 20.38 -11.36 -4.36
N MET A 55 19.57 -10.32 -4.59
CA MET A 55 18.14 -10.47 -4.93
C MET A 55 17.89 -11.11 -6.31
N LYS A 56 18.92 -11.23 -7.16
CA LYS A 56 18.80 -11.83 -8.50
C LYS A 56 18.46 -13.32 -8.43
N GLU A 57 19.01 -14.04 -7.45
CA GLU A 57 18.79 -15.49 -7.26
C GLU A 57 17.35 -15.83 -6.88
N VAL A 58 16.63 -14.87 -6.29
CA VAL A 58 15.22 -14.99 -5.90
C VAL A 58 14.27 -14.27 -6.86
N ALA A 59 14.69 -14.07 -8.11
CA ALA A 59 13.87 -13.43 -9.13
C ALA A 59 12.60 -14.24 -9.43
N LEU A 60 11.46 -13.68 -9.06
CA LEU A 60 10.13 -14.27 -9.28
C LEU A 60 9.51 -13.76 -10.58
N LEU A 61 9.92 -14.36 -11.71
CA LEU A 61 9.46 -14.03 -13.07
C LEU A 61 7.99 -14.40 -13.31
N LYS A 62 7.62 -15.66 -13.05
CA LYS A 62 6.22 -16.12 -12.98
C LYS A 62 5.88 -16.35 -11.51
N ARG A 63 4.84 -15.68 -11.02
CA ARG A 63 4.50 -15.72 -9.60
C ARG A 63 3.03 -15.52 -9.31
N VAL A 64 2.63 -16.03 -8.15
CA VAL A 64 1.38 -15.73 -7.48
C VAL A 64 1.61 -14.72 -6.36
N GLU A 65 0.60 -13.89 -6.07
CA GLU A 65 0.63 -12.97 -4.93
C GLU A 65 -0.55 -13.23 -4.00
N GLN A 66 -0.29 -13.28 -2.69
CA GLN A 66 -1.30 -13.27 -1.64
C GLN A 66 -1.08 -12.05 -0.76
N LYS A 67 -2.17 -11.43 -0.30
CA LYS A 67 -2.10 -10.25 0.55
C LYS A 67 -2.84 -10.50 1.84
N PHE A 68 -2.32 -9.95 2.93
CA PHE A 68 -2.91 -10.04 4.26
C PHE A 68 -2.96 -8.64 4.86
N VAL A 69 -3.97 -8.41 5.68
CA VAL A 69 -4.19 -7.15 6.40
C VAL A 69 -4.35 -7.54 7.87
N LEU A 70 -3.45 -7.07 8.72
CA LEU A 70 -3.34 -7.50 10.10
C LEU A 70 -2.84 -6.36 10.99
N GLN A 71 -2.84 -6.58 12.31
CA GLN A 71 -2.32 -5.59 13.25
C GLN A 71 -0.80 -5.56 13.22
N SER A 72 -0.21 -4.38 13.19
CA SER A 72 1.25 -4.22 13.16
C SER A 72 1.91 -4.74 14.43
N ARG A 73 1.23 -4.79 15.59
CA ARG A 73 1.77 -5.37 16.84
C ARG A 73 2.24 -6.83 16.71
N LEU A 74 1.73 -7.58 15.71
CA LEU A 74 2.18 -8.94 15.44
C LEU A 74 3.55 -8.99 14.76
N LEU A 75 4.06 -7.87 14.25
CA LEU A 75 5.27 -7.82 13.44
C LEU A 75 6.52 -8.35 14.15
N PRO A 76 6.83 -7.99 15.43
CA PRO A 76 8.02 -8.52 16.07
C PRO A 76 7.94 -10.04 16.30
N LEU A 77 6.76 -10.54 16.65
CA LEU A 77 6.49 -11.97 16.77
C LEU A 77 6.69 -12.69 15.42
N ILE A 78 6.15 -12.11 14.33
CA ILE A 78 6.31 -12.64 12.98
C ILE A 78 7.79 -12.69 12.59
N LEU A 79 8.54 -11.62 12.82
CA LEU A 79 9.98 -11.58 12.51
C LEU A 79 10.76 -12.62 13.32
N ALA A 80 10.48 -12.74 14.62
CA ALA A 80 11.12 -13.72 15.49
C ALA A 80 10.86 -15.17 15.02
N GLN A 81 9.66 -15.48 14.55
CA GLN A 81 9.31 -16.84 14.08
C GLN A 81 9.83 -17.17 12.68
N LEU A 82 10.23 -16.16 11.90
CA LEU A 82 10.72 -16.33 10.52
C LEU A 82 12.24 -16.18 10.40
N ARG A 83 12.94 -15.74 11.46
CA ARG A 83 14.36 -15.39 11.44
C ARG A 83 15.29 -16.47 10.89
N ASP A 84 14.96 -17.75 11.13
CA ASP A 84 15.82 -18.87 10.75
C ASP A 84 15.61 -19.27 9.29
N GLU A 85 14.44 -18.96 8.72
CA GLU A 85 14.06 -19.33 7.34
C GLU A 85 14.15 -18.16 6.35
N TYR A 86 14.16 -16.91 6.84
CA TYR A 86 14.17 -15.71 6.00
C TYR A 86 15.34 -14.79 6.32
N ALA A 87 15.88 -14.16 5.29
CA ALA A 87 16.76 -13.00 5.39
C ALA A 87 15.94 -11.71 5.19
N VAL A 88 16.45 -10.58 5.68
CA VAL A 88 15.82 -9.26 5.53
C VAL A 88 16.63 -8.36 4.59
N LEU A 89 15.96 -7.77 3.60
CA LEU A 89 16.63 -6.87 2.66
C LEU A 89 17.12 -5.61 3.37
N GLU A 90 18.41 -5.33 3.23
CA GLU A 90 19.05 -4.12 3.71
C GLU A 90 19.51 -3.25 2.54
N VAL A 91 19.09 -1.98 2.53
CA VAL A 91 19.46 -0.99 1.52
C VAL A 91 20.00 0.23 2.23
N ALA A 92 21.21 0.68 1.85
CA ALA A 92 21.88 1.81 2.49
C ALA A 92 21.91 1.69 4.04
N GLY A 93 22.17 0.48 4.56
CA GLY A 93 22.18 0.18 6.00
C GLY A 93 20.81 0.15 6.68
N GLN A 94 19.71 0.23 5.92
CA GLN A 94 18.34 0.25 6.45
C GLN A 94 17.57 -1.03 6.08
N LYS A 95 17.03 -1.71 7.10
CA LYS A 95 16.12 -2.88 6.95
C LYS A 95 14.64 -2.48 6.86
N LEU A 96 14.33 -1.24 7.26
CA LEU A 96 13.00 -0.64 7.21
C LEU A 96 13.01 0.56 6.24
N ASN A 97 12.58 0.32 5.01
CA ASN A 97 12.77 1.22 3.89
C ASN A 97 11.54 2.08 3.63
N ARG A 98 11.71 3.39 3.42
CA ARG A 98 10.65 4.34 3.11
C ARG A 98 10.33 4.37 1.63
N TYR A 99 9.03 4.36 1.35
CA TYR A 99 8.49 4.50 0.00
C TYR A 99 7.61 5.73 -0.06
N ARG A 100 7.77 6.49 -1.14
CA ARG A 100 6.84 7.56 -1.51
C ARG A 100 6.33 7.29 -2.93
N THR A 101 5.04 7.42 -3.14
CA THR A 101 4.40 7.16 -4.44
C THR A 101 3.36 8.23 -4.70
N LEU A 102 3.39 8.81 -5.90
CA LEU A 102 2.33 9.63 -6.46
C LEU A 102 1.58 8.80 -7.50
N TYR A 103 0.28 8.61 -7.32
CA TYR A 103 -0.57 7.96 -8.31
C TYR A 103 -1.13 8.98 -9.29
N PHE A 104 -1.33 8.51 -10.52
CA PHE A 104 -1.99 9.24 -11.60
C PHE A 104 -3.24 8.46 -12.03
N ASP A 105 -4.29 9.19 -12.39
CA ASP A 105 -5.53 8.68 -12.96
C ASP A 105 -6.11 9.78 -13.87
N THR A 106 -7.15 9.47 -14.63
CA THR A 106 -7.91 10.51 -15.33
C THR A 106 -8.65 11.40 -14.33
N ALA A 107 -9.04 12.61 -14.74
CA ALA A 107 -9.76 13.55 -13.88
C ALA A 107 -11.08 12.97 -13.33
N ASP A 108 -11.70 12.04 -14.06
CA ASP A 108 -12.91 11.31 -13.67
C ASP A 108 -12.63 9.95 -12.98
N PHE A 109 -11.37 9.67 -12.61
CA PHE A 109 -10.98 8.46 -11.87
C PHE A 109 -11.28 7.13 -12.59
N ALA A 110 -11.10 7.08 -13.91
CA ALA A 110 -11.42 5.91 -14.72
C ALA A 110 -10.74 4.62 -14.22
N MET A 111 -9.46 4.67 -13.84
CA MET A 111 -8.74 3.49 -13.36
C MET A 111 -9.21 3.03 -11.97
N TYR A 112 -9.54 3.97 -11.08
CA TYR A 112 -10.21 3.66 -9.82
C TYR A 112 -11.55 2.98 -10.07
N HIS A 113 -12.40 3.54 -10.95
CA HIS A 113 -13.72 2.98 -11.27
C HIS A 113 -13.63 1.59 -11.88
N MET A 114 -12.67 1.34 -12.78
CA MET A 114 -12.37 0.00 -13.30
C MET A 114 -12.04 -0.98 -12.16
N HIS A 115 -11.19 -0.59 -11.22
CA HIS A 115 -10.85 -1.44 -10.07
C HIS A 115 -12.05 -1.67 -9.16
N HIS A 116 -12.78 -0.61 -8.83
CA HIS A 116 -13.99 -0.67 -8.01
C HIS A 116 -14.98 -1.67 -8.63
N ASN A 117 -15.26 -1.54 -9.93
CA ASN A 117 -16.21 -2.37 -10.68
C ASN A 117 -15.68 -3.76 -11.04
N ARG A 118 -14.46 -4.13 -10.59
CA ARG A 118 -13.80 -5.42 -10.88
C ARG A 118 -13.58 -5.68 -12.37
N ALA A 119 -13.43 -4.64 -13.19
CA ALA A 119 -13.07 -4.78 -14.60
C ALA A 119 -11.82 -5.67 -14.72
N ALA A 120 -11.89 -6.69 -15.58
CA ALA A 120 -10.82 -7.70 -15.69
C ALA A 120 -9.54 -7.07 -16.24
N ASP A 121 -9.70 -6.20 -17.24
CA ASP A 121 -8.66 -5.36 -17.81
C ASP A 121 -8.62 -4.01 -17.09
N ARG A 122 -7.48 -3.66 -16.49
CA ARG A 122 -7.34 -2.42 -15.69
C ARG A 122 -5.90 -2.02 -15.45
N PHE A 123 -5.69 -0.71 -15.32
CA PHE A 123 -4.37 -0.09 -15.20
C PHE A 123 -4.20 0.61 -13.86
N LYS A 124 -2.95 0.92 -13.52
CA LYS A 124 -2.55 1.88 -12.49
C LYS A 124 -1.26 2.53 -12.92
N VAL A 125 -1.19 3.85 -12.87
CA VAL A 125 0.00 4.62 -13.20
C VAL A 125 0.51 5.31 -11.94
N ARG A 126 1.83 5.29 -11.72
CA ARG A 126 2.42 5.91 -10.54
C ARG A 126 3.89 6.28 -10.74
N SER A 127 4.30 7.41 -10.19
CA SER A 127 5.70 7.71 -9.93
C SER A 127 6.05 7.31 -8.51
N ARG A 128 7.21 6.69 -8.31
CA ARG A 128 7.62 6.12 -7.02
C ARG A 128 9.09 6.35 -6.76
N THR A 129 9.40 6.80 -5.55
CA THR A 129 10.77 6.90 -5.04
C THR A 129 10.99 5.90 -3.92
N TYR A 130 12.15 5.27 -3.98
CA TYR A 130 12.75 4.45 -2.93
C TYR A 130 13.70 5.37 -2.18
N VAL A 131 13.31 5.83 -0.99
CA VAL A 131 13.94 6.99 -0.36
C VAL A 131 15.38 6.70 0.05
N GLU A 132 15.66 5.52 0.59
CA GLU A 132 17.01 5.16 1.06
C GLU A 132 18.03 4.99 -0.07
N SER A 133 17.60 4.59 -1.26
CA SER A 133 18.49 4.45 -2.42
C SER A 133 18.38 5.61 -3.41
N GLU A 134 17.56 6.62 -3.12
CA GLU A 134 17.34 7.82 -3.95
C GLU A 134 16.98 7.53 -5.43
N ILE A 135 16.45 6.34 -5.71
CA ILE A 135 16.04 5.93 -7.06
C ILE A 135 14.54 6.15 -7.25
N SER A 136 14.18 6.65 -8.42
CA SER A 136 12.79 6.91 -8.81
C SER A 136 12.41 6.16 -10.08
N PHE A 137 11.15 5.73 -10.14
CA PHE A 137 10.59 5.04 -11.31
C PHE A 137 9.19 5.55 -11.60
N LEU A 138 8.90 5.74 -12.88
CA LEU A 138 7.54 5.73 -13.39
C LEU A 138 7.13 4.28 -13.67
N GLU A 139 5.98 3.86 -13.15
CA GLU A 139 5.51 2.48 -13.23
C GLU A 139 4.07 2.42 -13.75
N VAL A 140 3.83 1.54 -14.72
CA VAL A 140 2.48 1.16 -15.17
C VAL A 140 2.23 -0.29 -14.78
N LYS A 141 1.15 -0.52 -14.02
CA LYS A 141 0.69 -1.86 -13.65
C LYS A 141 -0.59 -2.18 -14.40
N HIS A 142 -0.50 -3.10 -15.36
CA HIS A 142 -1.63 -3.60 -16.13
C HIS A 142 -2.06 -4.97 -15.60
N LYS A 143 -3.31 -5.11 -15.19
CA LYS A 143 -3.93 -6.42 -15.02
C LYS A 143 -4.80 -6.70 -16.24
N THR A 144 -4.52 -7.79 -16.94
CA THR A 144 -5.22 -8.18 -18.16
C THR A 144 -6.49 -8.99 -17.87
N ASN A 145 -7.36 -9.08 -18.87
CA ASN A 145 -8.53 -9.96 -18.85
C ASN A 145 -8.17 -11.46 -18.65
N LYS A 146 -6.96 -11.89 -19.03
CA LYS A 146 -6.39 -13.22 -18.78
C LYS A 146 -5.85 -13.41 -17.35
N GLN A 147 -6.16 -12.47 -16.44
CA GLN A 147 -5.68 -12.42 -15.05
C GLN A 147 -4.16 -12.30 -14.89
N GLN A 148 -3.44 -11.96 -15.95
CA GLN A 148 -2.01 -11.70 -15.91
C GLN A 148 -1.75 -10.29 -15.40
N VAL A 149 -0.58 -10.08 -14.78
CA VAL A 149 -0.18 -8.78 -14.27
C VAL A 149 1.15 -8.40 -14.89
N ASN A 150 1.11 -7.44 -15.81
CA ASN A 150 2.29 -6.84 -16.43
C ASN A 150 2.68 -5.60 -15.63
N LYS A 151 3.98 -5.41 -15.45
CA LYS A 151 4.52 -4.25 -14.74
C LYS A 151 5.68 -3.69 -15.54
N ASP A 152 5.39 -2.62 -16.24
CA ASP A 152 6.36 -1.84 -16.98
C ASP A 152 6.87 -0.71 -16.09
N ARG A 153 8.15 -0.39 -16.21
CA ARG A 153 8.75 0.73 -15.48
C ARG A 153 9.92 1.32 -16.25
N VAL A 154 10.10 2.62 -16.11
CA VAL A 154 11.29 3.35 -16.56
C VAL A 154 11.89 4.09 -15.37
N GLN A 155 13.22 4.10 -15.28
CA GLN A 155 13.90 4.89 -14.27
C GLN A 155 13.79 6.37 -14.62
N THR A 156 13.49 7.19 -13.61
CA THR A 156 13.40 8.64 -13.76
C THR A 156 14.46 9.31 -12.89
N PRO A 157 14.98 10.49 -13.27
CA PRO A 157 15.96 11.20 -12.44
C PRO A 157 15.44 11.50 -11.04
N GLU A 158 14.14 11.81 -10.95
CA GLU A 158 13.44 12.12 -9.70
C GLU A 158 11.99 11.64 -9.73
N LEU A 159 11.26 11.89 -8.63
CA LEU A 159 9.84 11.62 -8.59
C LEU A 159 9.10 12.59 -9.52
N LEU A 160 8.33 12.03 -10.45
CA LEU A 160 7.57 12.84 -11.40
C LEU A 160 6.27 13.33 -10.76
N MET A 161 6.05 14.64 -10.88
CA MET A 161 4.82 15.34 -10.49
C MET A 161 3.85 15.54 -11.65
N ALA A 162 4.34 15.41 -12.87
CA ALA A 162 3.60 15.51 -14.13
C ALA A 162 4.15 14.48 -15.13
N LEU A 163 3.35 14.13 -16.14
CA LEU A 163 3.71 13.13 -17.15
C LEU A 163 4.01 13.85 -18.48
N GLU A 164 5.23 14.36 -18.61
CA GLU A 164 5.69 15.14 -19.77
C GLU A 164 6.85 14.44 -20.50
N LYS A 165 7.07 14.79 -21.78
CA LYS A 165 8.20 14.31 -22.59
C LYS A 165 8.31 12.77 -22.57
N ASP A 166 9.48 12.22 -22.27
CA ASP A 166 9.74 10.77 -22.20
C ASP A 166 8.75 10.01 -21.29
N ALA A 167 8.26 10.66 -20.22
CA ALA A 167 7.26 10.07 -19.35
C ALA A 167 5.90 9.93 -20.05
N ALA A 168 5.55 10.90 -20.90
CA ALA A 168 4.34 10.84 -21.71
C ALA A 168 4.41 9.72 -22.75
N ASP A 169 5.54 9.58 -23.44
CA ASP A 169 5.78 8.52 -24.42
C ASP A 169 5.74 7.12 -23.78
N PHE A 170 6.35 6.98 -22.60
CA PHE A 170 6.30 5.74 -21.83
C PHE A 170 4.87 5.36 -21.41
N VAL A 171 4.06 6.32 -20.97
CA VAL A 171 2.66 6.06 -20.60
C VAL A 171 1.82 5.73 -21.84
N GLY A 172 1.95 6.50 -22.92
CA GLY A 172 1.20 6.28 -24.16
C GLY A 172 1.51 4.93 -24.83
N SER A 173 2.70 4.38 -24.63
CA SER A 173 3.08 3.05 -25.13
C SER A 173 2.66 1.88 -24.23
N THR A 174 2.27 2.14 -22.97
CA THR A 174 1.99 1.08 -21.96
C THR A 174 0.57 1.13 -21.39
N CYS A 175 -0.20 2.18 -21.68
CA CYS A 175 -1.52 2.43 -21.13
C CYS A 175 -2.45 3.00 -22.22
N PRO A 176 -3.76 2.67 -22.24
CA PRO A 176 -4.68 3.16 -23.27
C PRO A 176 -5.08 4.63 -23.11
N TYR A 177 -4.59 5.32 -22.08
CA TYR A 177 -4.89 6.71 -21.80
C TYR A 177 -3.67 7.56 -22.14
N ALA A 178 -3.88 8.69 -22.80
CA ALA A 178 -2.80 9.63 -23.06
C ALA A 178 -2.32 10.27 -21.76
N ALA A 179 -1.03 10.61 -21.69
CA ALA A 179 -0.46 11.27 -20.52
C ALA A 179 -1.14 12.61 -20.19
N GLY A 180 -1.60 13.34 -21.22
CA GLY A 180 -2.35 14.60 -21.05
C GLY A 180 -3.76 14.43 -20.46
N GLU A 181 -4.31 13.22 -20.46
CA GLU A 181 -5.59 12.93 -19.79
C GLU A 181 -5.40 12.62 -18.30
N MET A 182 -4.16 12.35 -17.87
CA MET A 182 -3.85 11.95 -16.52
C MET A 182 -3.44 13.13 -15.65
N VAL A 183 -4.02 13.19 -14.47
CA VAL A 183 -3.64 14.11 -13.41
C VAL A 183 -3.09 13.32 -12.21
N PRO A 184 -2.24 13.90 -11.37
CA PRO A 184 -1.92 13.27 -10.11
C PRO A 184 -3.17 13.24 -9.24
N THR A 185 -3.34 12.19 -8.44
CA THR A 185 -4.58 11.97 -7.66
C THR A 185 -4.34 11.52 -6.23
N LEU A 186 -3.19 10.97 -5.89
CA LEU A 186 -2.99 10.46 -4.53
C LEU A 186 -1.52 10.31 -4.19
N TRP A 187 -1.11 10.95 -3.11
CA TRP A 187 0.12 10.57 -2.42
C TRP A 187 -0.12 9.36 -1.53
N ASN A 188 0.82 8.42 -1.57
CA ASN A 188 0.91 7.32 -0.63
C ASN A 188 2.34 7.15 -0.15
N SER A 189 2.52 7.11 1.16
CA SER A 189 3.80 6.79 1.81
C SER A 189 3.63 5.64 2.79
N TYR A 190 4.69 4.86 2.99
CA TYR A 190 4.76 3.75 3.94
C TYR A 190 6.22 3.35 4.19
N ARG A 191 6.45 2.59 5.27
CA ARG A 191 7.71 1.88 5.51
C ARG A 191 7.57 0.41 5.19
N ARG A 192 8.60 -0.22 4.66
CA ARG A 192 8.59 -1.62 4.21
C ARG A 192 9.77 -2.40 4.75
N ILE A 193 9.46 -3.57 5.30
CA ILE A 193 10.42 -4.66 5.48
C ILE A 193 10.23 -5.64 4.34
N THR A 194 11.32 -6.14 3.76
CA THR A 194 11.27 -7.18 2.73
C THR A 194 12.00 -8.40 3.25
N LEU A 195 11.28 -9.50 3.41
CA LEU A 195 11.84 -10.80 3.79
C LEU A 195 12.00 -11.66 2.54
N VAL A 196 13.11 -12.38 2.47
CA VAL A 196 13.45 -13.29 1.39
C VAL A 196 13.69 -14.66 2.01
N ASN A 197 12.97 -15.68 1.55
CA ASN A 197 13.20 -17.04 2.06
C ASN A 197 14.60 -17.51 1.61
N LYS A 198 15.33 -18.17 2.51
CA LYS A 198 16.73 -18.58 2.29
C LYS A 198 16.85 -19.80 1.37
N VAL A 199 15.77 -20.55 1.16
CA VAL A 199 15.74 -21.82 0.41
C VAL A 199 14.73 -21.73 -0.73
N ASP A 200 13.48 -21.41 -0.40
CA ASP A 200 12.40 -21.32 -1.38
C ASP A 200 12.45 -19.99 -2.13
N LYS A 201 11.95 -20.01 -3.37
CA LYS A 201 11.66 -18.79 -4.12
C LYS A 201 10.39 -18.13 -3.58
N GLU A 202 10.53 -17.50 -2.44
CA GLU A 202 9.49 -16.73 -1.78
C GLU A 202 10.02 -15.39 -1.27
N ARG A 203 9.22 -14.34 -1.49
CA ARG A 203 9.48 -13.02 -0.92
C ARG A 203 8.23 -12.49 -0.24
N VAL A 204 8.39 -11.99 0.98
CA VAL A 204 7.32 -11.33 1.74
C VAL A 204 7.66 -9.85 1.87
N THR A 205 6.70 -8.97 1.61
CA THR A 205 6.84 -7.55 1.94
C THR A 205 5.84 -7.16 3.01
N LEU A 206 6.30 -6.44 4.03
CA LEU A 206 5.54 -6.03 5.20
C LEU A 206 5.50 -4.50 5.22
N ASP A 207 4.36 -3.93 4.86
CA ASP A 207 4.19 -2.47 4.77
C ASP A 207 3.44 -1.94 6.00
N ILE A 208 4.06 -1.00 6.71
CA ILE A 208 3.52 -0.32 7.90
C ILE A 208 3.50 1.19 7.70
N ASP A 209 2.80 1.89 8.58
CA ASP A 209 2.64 3.35 8.58
C ASP A 209 2.18 3.89 7.22
N LEU A 210 1.14 3.25 6.69
CA LEU A 210 0.50 3.67 5.46
C LEU A 210 -0.18 5.02 5.70
N ASN A 211 0.25 6.02 4.93
CA ASN A 211 -0.36 7.34 4.89
C ASN A 211 -0.83 7.67 3.48
N TYR A 212 -1.88 8.47 3.41
CA TYR A 212 -2.50 8.97 2.20
C TYR A 212 -2.68 10.48 2.30
N THR A 213 -2.35 11.20 1.25
CA THR A 213 -2.51 12.65 1.19
C THR A 213 -2.99 13.08 -0.17
N TRP A 214 -3.94 14.00 -0.20
CA TRP A 214 -4.29 14.74 -1.40
C TRP A 214 -4.87 16.10 -1.01
N HIS A 215 -4.31 17.18 -1.55
CA HIS A 215 -4.58 18.55 -1.11
C HIS A 215 -4.55 18.64 0.44
N ASP A 216 -5.61 19.15 1.06
CA ASP A 216 -5.72 19.36 2.51
C ASP A 216 -6.18 18.11 3.27
N THR A 217 -6.42 16.99 2.58
CA THR A 217 -6.88 15.75 3.20
C THR A 217 -5.71 14.83 3.49
N PHE A 218 -5.60 14.41 4.75
CA PHE A 218 -4.61 13.44 5.21
C PHE A 218 -5.30 12.29 5.94
N VAL A 219 -4.93 11.05 5.59
CA VAL A 219 -5.42 9.83 6.25
C VAL A 219 -4.24 8.91 6.56
N SER A 220 -4.06 8.59 7.84
CA SER A 220 -3.11 7.58 8.31
C SER A 220 -3.82 6.29 8.71
N LEU A 221 -3.15 5.15 8.54
CA LEU A 221 -3.62 3.83 8.98
C LEU A 221 -2.70 3.27 10.10
N PRO A 222 -2.66 3.91 11.28
CA PRO A 222 -1.83 3.45 12.39
C PRO A 222 -2.24 2.04 12.84
N GLY A 223 -1.28 1.23 13.24
CA GLY A 223 -1.57 -0.13 13.70
C GLY A 223 -1.92 -1.13 12.59
N VAL A 224 -1.96 -0.71 11.32
CA VAL A 224 -2.27 -1.60 10.19
C VAL A 224 -0.99 -2.02 9.47
N LEU A 225 -0.80 -3.34 9.35
CA LEU A 225 0.24 -3.97 8.56
C LEU A 225 -0.38 -4.59 7.31
N ILE A 226 0.20 -4.31 6.14
CA ILE A 226 -0.12 -4.98 4.88
C ILE A 226 1.01 -5.92 4.51
N ALA A 227 0.77 -7.23 4.60
CA ALA A 227 1.72 -8.23 4.13
C ALA A 227 1.38 -8.67 2.69
N GLU A 228 2.39 -8.85 1.86
CA GLU A 228 2.27 -9.40 0.51
C GLU A 228 3.30 -10.50 0.32
N VAL A 229 2.83 -11.73 0.11
CA VAL A 229 3.64 -12.92 -0.13
C VAL A 229 3.67 -13.17 -1.63
N LYS A 230 4.88 -13.36 -2.18
CA LYS A 230 5.13 -13.68 -3.59
C LYS A 230 5.86 -15.00 -3.68
N GLN A 231 5.33 -15.90 -4.48
CA GLN A 231 5.86 -17.26 -4.66
C GLN A 231 5.78 -17.63 -6.14
N GLU A 232 6.62 -18.54 -6.63
CA GLU A 232 6.45 -19.08 -8.00
C GLU A 232 5.10 -19.76 -8.18
N ARG A 233 4.65 -20.48 -7.14
CA ARG A 233 3.39 -21.24 -7.08
C ARG A 233 2.77 -21.06 -5.71
N LEU A 234 1.45 -21.21 -5.59
CA LEU A 234 0.81 -21.19 -4.27
C LEU A 234 1.29 -22.40 -3.47
N SER A 235 2.04 -22.17 -2.40
CA SER A 235 2.47 -23.22 -1.48
C SER A 235 1.80 -23.05 -0.12
N ARG A 236 1.19 -24.13 0.38
CA ARG A 236 0.64 -24.20 1.75
C ARG A 236 1.75 -24.43 2.78
N ASP A 237 2.93 -24.82 2.32
CA ASP A 237 4.10 -25.10 3.16
C ASP A 237 4.93 -23.85 3.45
N SER A 238 4.59 -22.73 2.80
CA SER A 238 5.13 -21.41 3.15
C SER A 238 4.94 -21.12 4.62
N ARG A 239 6.06 -20.98 5.33
CA ARG A 239 6.09 -20.68 6.75
C ARG A 239 5.32 -19.41 7.07
N PHE A 240 5.45 -18.37 6.25
CA PHE A 240 4.67 -17.14 6.42
C PHE A 240 3.16 -17.41 6.32
N VAL A 241 2.72 -18.17 5.31
CA VAL A 241 1.29 -18.48 5.11
C VAL A 241 0.75 -19.36 6.25
N GLN A 242 1.53 -20.33 6.73
CA GLN A 242 1.18 -21.13 7.91
C GLN A 242 1.01 -20.26 9.15
N LEU A 243 1.93 -19.32 9.38
CA LEU A 243 1.86 -18.38 10.49
C LEU A 243 0.60 -17.51 10.43
N MET A 244 0.25 -16.99 9.24
CA MET A 244 -1.00 -16.26 9.05
C MET A 244 -2.22 -17.10 9.42
N ARG A 245 -2.24 -18.39 9.05
CA ARG A 245 -3.32 -19.32 9.42
C ARG A 245 -3.39 -19.57 10.93
N GLN A 246 -2.25 -19.75 11.59
CA GLN A 246 -2.17 -19.93 13.05
C GLN A 246 -2.76 -18.73 13.80
N HIS A 247 -2.47 -17.51 13.33
CA HIS A 247 -3.06 -16.27 13.86
C HIS A 247 -4.46 -15.95 13.31
N ARG A 248 -5.11 -16.90 12.61
CA ARG A 248 -6.45 -16.76 12.02
C ARG A 248 -6.59 -15.57 11.05
N VAL A 249 -5.49 -15.13 10.45
CA VAL A 249 -5.44 -14.05 9.45
C VAL A 249 -5.73 -14.64 8.06
N ARG A 250 -6.80 -14.17 7.42
CA ARG A 250 -7.20 -14.61 6.08
C ARG A 250 -6.62 -13.71 4.99
N SER A 251 -6.33 -14.29 3.84
CA SER A 251 -5.92 -13.54 2.65
C SER A 251 -7.00 -12.53 2.26
N THR A 252 -6.61 -11.27 2.19
CA THR A 252 -7.46 -10.11 1.93
C THR A 252 -6.79 -9.20 0.92
N GLY A 253 -7.36 -9.11 -0.28
CA GLY A 253 -6.81 -8.28 -1.35
C GLY A 253 -6.77 -6.80 -0.96
N PHE A 254 -5.59 -6.18 -0.99
CA PHE A 254 -5.40 -4.77 -0.63
C PHE A 254 -4.76 -4.00 -1.78
N SER A 255 -5.41 -2.92 -2.21
CA SER A 255 -4.90 -2.00 -3.23
C SER A 255 -4.64 -0.66 -2.57
N LYS A 256 -3.37 -0.29 -2.38
CA LYS A 256 -3.02 0.98 -1.72
C LYS A 256 -3.68 2.17 -2.41
N TYR A 257 -3.65 2.23 -3.74
CA TYR A 257 -4.34 3.25 -4.54
C TYR A 257 -5.83 3.34 -4.21
N CYS A 258 -6.60 2.31 -4.59
CA CYS A 258 -8.05 2.35 -4.44
C CYS A 258 -8.54 2.45 -2.98
N VAL A 259 -7.80 1.88 -2.01
CA VAL A 259 -8.12 2.09 -0.59
C VAL A 259 -7.90 3.56 -0.23
N GLY A 260 -6.77 4.16 -0.61
CA GLY A 260 -6.52 5.57 -0.38
C GLY A 260 -7.55 6.49 -1.05
N VAL A 261 -7.85 6.28 -2.34
CA VAL A 261 -8.89 7.05 -3.04
C VAL A 261 -10.23 6.94 -2.32
N SER A 262 -10.64 5.73 -1.91
CA SER A 262 -11.90 5.54 -1.17
C SER A 262 -11.96 6.17 0.22
N LEU A 263 -10.82 6.60 0.77
CA LEU A 263 -10.71 7.26 2.07
C LEU A 263 -10.57 8.78 1.94
N ILE A 264 -9.90 9.24 0.87
CA ILE A 264 -9.65 10.66 0.58
C ILE A 264 -10.86 11.32 -0.11
N TYR A 265 -11.53 10.60 -1.00
CA TYR A 265 -12.64 11.11 -1.84
C TYR A 265 -13.96 10.44 -1.44
N PRO A 266 -14.65 10.92 -0.39
CA PRO A 266 -15.88 10.32 0.11
C PRO A 266 -17.04 10.37 -0.90
N GLU A 267 -17.01 11.30 -1.85
CA GLU A 267 -17.98 11.48 -2.93
C GLU A 267 -17.90 10.38 -4.00
N LEU A 268 -16.72 9.76 -4.18
CA LEU A 268 -16.57 8.66 -5.13
C LEU A 268 -17.22 7.38 -4.60
N LYS A 269 -17.79 6.59 -5.50
CA LYS A 269 -18.43 5.32 -5.15
C LYS A 269 -17.45 4.34 -4.51
N HIS A 270 -17.64 4.05 -3.22
CA HIS A 270 -16.75 3.19 -2.42
C HIS A 270 -17.46 2.03 -1.71
N ASN A 271 -18.70 1.71 -2.08
CA ASN A 271 -19.53 0.71 -1.38
C ASN A 271 -18.87 -0.68 -1.29
N ARG A 272 -18.04 -1.04 -2.28
CA ARG A 272 -17.30 -2.32 -2.29
C ARG A 272 -16.10 -2.35 -1.34
N PHE A 273 -15.68 -1.20 -0.81
CA PHE A 273 -14.60 -1.08 0.17
C PHE A 273 -15.11 -1.08 1.62
N LYS A 274 -16.43 -0.98 1.87
CA LYS A 274 -17.01 -0.92 3.22
C LYS A 274 -16.50 -2.01 4.17
N THR A 275 -16.50 -3.28 3.76
CA THR A 275 -15.99 -4.38 4.60
C THR A 275 -14.50 -4.20 4.92
N LYS A 276 -13.73 -3.68 3.97
CA LYS A 276 -12.30 -3.42 4.17
C LYS A 276 -12.06 -2.22 5.08
N HIS A 277 -12.85 -1.16 4.95
CA HIS A 277 -12.82 -0.01 5.86
C HIS A 277 -13.13 -0.45 7.28
N ARG A 278 -14.15 -1.28 7.50
CA ARG A 278 -14.45 -1.85 8.84
C ARG A 278 -13.30 -2.68 9.39
N LEU A 279 -12.67 -3.52 8.57
CA LEU A 279 -11.48 -4.27 8.97
C LEU A 279 -10.35 -3.32 9.40
N ILE A 280 -10.03 -2.32 8.57
CA ILE A 280 -9.01 -1.30 8.88
C ILE A 280 -9.35 -0.58 10.19
N SER A 281 -10.57 -0.09 10.35
CA SER A 281 -11.02 0.60 11.56
C SER A 281 -10.92 -0.29 12.81
N SER A 282 -11.30 -1.57 12.70
CA SER A 282 -11.17 -2.54 13.81
C SER A 282 -9.71 -2.77 14.19
N LEU A 283 -8.82 -2.94 13.21
CA LEU A 283 -7.38 -3.10 13.46
C LEU A 283 -6.78 -1.85 14.12
N MET A 284 -7.18 -0.65 13.68
CA MET A 284 -6.78 0.64 14.25
C MET A 284 -7.33 0.85 15.68
N GLN A 285 -8.57 0.45 15.95
CA GLN A 285 -9.19 0.53 17.28
C GLN A 285 -8.53 -0.42 18.28
N GLY A 286 -8.18 -1.64 17.85
CA GLY A 286 -7.40 -2.56 18.66
C GLY A 286 -5.97 -2.07 18.97
N ALA A 287 -5.50 -1.01 18.31
CA ALA A 287 -4.28 -0.29 18.70
C ALA A 287 -4.53 0.78 19.79
N ARG A 288 -5.79 1.19 20.01
CA ARG A 288 -6.19 2.27 20.94
C ARG A 288 -6.77 1.78 22.28
N HIS A 289 -7.39 0.60 22.34
CA HIS A 289 -8.24 0.17 23.47
C HIS A 289 -7.55 -0.54 24.66
N GLU A 290 -6.23 -0.72 24.67
CA GLU A 290 -5.53 -1.44 25.77
C GLU A 290 -4.71 -0.50 26.68
N TYR A 291 -5.04 0.79 26.74
CA TYR A 291 -4.35 1.80 27.59
C TYR A 291 -5.28 2.53 28.57
N HIS A 292 -6.30 1.82 29.08
CA HIS A 292 -7.02 2.20 30.29
C HIS A 292 -6.86 1.10 31.35
#